data_AF-A0AAN8V0Z9-F1
#
_entry.id   AF-A0AAN8V0Z9-F1
#
_cell.length_a   1.000
_cell.length_b   1.000
_cell.length_c   1.000
_cell.angle_alpha   90.00
_cell.angle_beta   90.00
_cell.angle_gamma   90.00
#
_symmetry.space_group_name_H-M   'P 1'
#
loop_
_entity.id
_entity.type
_entity.pdbx_description
1 polymer ?
#
loop_
_entity_poly.entity_id
_entity_poly.type
_entity_poly.pdbx_seq_one_letter_code
_entity_poly.pdbx_strand_id
1 'polypeptide(L)'
;MLAEMLESEELCPVLDAHVLVMKFKFNGISIDLLFARLELGVIPEIQSCGMLISRLRSPIGCRVTDEILHLLPNIWNFQTTLRCLRFGAKRRGVYSIQVAGFLGCRNSALLIACICQLYPNALPSILLSRFFRVYCQWRWPNPVLLCPIKEGSRGLPM
;
A
#
# COMPACT_ATOMS: atom_id res chain seq x y z
N MET A 1 22.09 10.49 -16.51
CA MET A 1 22.05 9.08 -16.04
C MET A 1 20.85 8.33 -16.60
N LEU A 2 19.60 8.47 -16.10
CA LEU A 2 18.47 7.68 -16.65
C LEU A 2 18.18 8.00 -18.13
N ALA A 3 18.14 9.27 -18.52
CA ALA A 3 17.93 9.68 -19.92
C ALA A 3 19.07 9.27 -20.89
N GLU A 4 20.19 8.79 -20.36
CA GLU A 4 21.34 8.33 -21.16
C GLU A 4 21.35 6.79 -21.29
N MET A 5 20.45 6.08 -20.59
CA MET A 5 20.32 4.63 -20.69
C MET A 5 19.43 4.26 -21.87
N LEU A 6 19.99 3.48 -22.79
CA LEU A 6 19.32 2.94 -23.99
C LEU A 6 18.06 2.12 -23.68
N GLU A 7 17.97 1.60 -22.46
CA GLU A 7 16.89 0.75 -21.97
C GLU A 7 15.69 1.53 -21.41
N SER A 8 15.81 2.86 -21.31
CA SER A 8 14.76 3.73 -20.77
C SER A 8 13.95 4.39 -21.89
N GLU A 9 12.63 4.20 -21.83
CA GLU A 9 11.65 4.78 -22.76
C GLU A 9 10.59 5.57 -21.98
N GLU A 10 9.94 6.54 -22.63
CA GLU A 10 8.79 7.29 -22.08
C GLU A 10 9.04 7.99 -20.71
N LEU A 11 10.16 8.71 -20.58
CA LEU A 11 10.48 9.52 -19.39
C LEU A 11 9.53 10.72 -19.26
N CYS A 12 8.58 10.63 -18.33
CA CYS A 12 7.60 11.66 -18.02
C CYS A 12 7.73 12.12 -16.56
N PRO A 13 8.38 13.27 -16.29
CA PRO A 13 8.38 13.86 -14.97
C PRO A 13 7.00 14.48 -14.66
N VAL A 14 6.41 14.09 -13.53
CA VAL A 14 5.15 14.66 -13.03
C VAL A 14 5.47 15.57 -11.85
N LEU A 15 5.54 16.88 -12.14
CA LEU A 15 5.90 17.91 -11.16
C LEU A 15 4.69 18.41 -10.35
N ASP A 16 3.47 18.32 -10.90
CA ASP A 16 2.22 18.76 -10.24
C ASP A 16 1.65 17.76 -9.22
N ALA A 17 2.36 16.66 -8.95
CA ALA A 17 1.95 15.71 -7.94
C ALA A 17 2.41 16.15 -6.54
N HIS A 18 1.59 15.90 -5.53
CA HIS A 18 1.92 16.16 -4.11
C HIS A 18 3.23 15.48 -3.65
N VAL A 19 3.71 14.50 -4.41
CA VAL A 19 5.02 13.85 -4.29
C VAL A 19 5.64 13.86 -5.69
N LEU A 20 6.91 14.23 -5.81
CA LEU A 20 7.63 14.19 -7.08
C LEU A 20 7.69 12.75 -7.61
N VAL A 21 7.11 12.52 -8.78
CA VAL A 21 7.07 11.21 -9.45
C VAL A 21 7.68 11.32 -10.84
N MET A 22 8.60 10.44 -11.17
CA MET A 22 9.09 10.24 -12.53
C MET A 22 8.61 8.87 -13.03
N LYS A 23 7.84 8.87 -14.11
CA LYS A 23 7.35 7.64 -14.74
C LYS A 23 8.20 7.34 -15.96
N PHE A 24 8.61 6.10 -16.13
CA PHE A 24 9.32 5.63 -17.32
C PHE A 24 9.10 4.14 -17.53
N LYS A 25 9.42 3.65 -18.72
CA LYS A 25 9.53 2.22 -19.01
C LYS A 25 11.00 1.85 -19.05
N PHE A 26 11.35 0.77 -18.36
CA PHE A 26 12.69 0.19 -18.39
C PHE A 26 12.58 -1.27 -18.81
N ASN A 27 13.19 -1.64 -19.94
CA ASN A 27 13.05 -2.98 -20.53
C ASN A 27 11.58 -3.45 -20.64
N GLY A 28 10.69 -2.53 -21.06
CA GLY A 28 9.25 -2.80 -21.19
C GLY A 28 8.46 -2.85 -19.87
N ILE A 29 9.10 -2.67 -18.71
CA ILE A 29 8.45 -2.61 -17.39
C ILE A 29 8.17 -1.16 -17.05
N SER A 30 6.91 -0.80 -16.81
CA SER A 30 6.54 0.52 -16.30
C SER A 30 6.98 0.69 -14.84
N ILE A 31 7.81 1.69 -14.60
CA ILE A 31 8.37 2.05 -13.29
C ILE A 31 7.92 3.47 -12.94
N ASP A 32 7.31 3.60 -11.75
CA ASP A 32 7.02 4.87 -11.11
C ASP A 32 8.08 5.14 -10.04
N LEU A 33 9.05 6.02 -10.32
CA LEU A 33 10.11 6.40 -9.39
C LEU A 33 9.67 7.60 -8.55
N LEU A 34 9.66 7.41 -7.24
CA LEU A 34 9.29 8.43 -6.25
C LEU A 34 10.55 9.07 -5.67
N PHE A 35 10.57 10.39 -5.54
CA PHE A 35 11.69 11.11 -4.93
C PHE A 35 11.31 11.67 -3.55
N ALA A 36 12.18 11.45 -2.57
CA ALA A 36 12.10 12.05 -1.24
C ALA A 36 13.50 12.47 -0.77
N ARG A 37 13.65 13.70 -0.30
CA ARG A 37 14.89 14.19 0.31
C ARG A 37 14.91 13.86 1.80
N LEU A 38 16.03 13.29 2.27
CA LEU A 38 16.26 12.97 3.68
C LEU A 38 17.23 13.99 4.28
N GLU A 39 16.97 14.48 5.48
CA GLU A 39 17.89 15.33 6.25
C GLU A 39 18.94 14.48 7.00
N LEU A 40 19.62 13.59 6.27
CA LEU A 40 20.66 12.72 6.81
C LEU A 40 21.95 12.95 6.04
N GLY A 41 23.08 13.06 6.74
CA GLY A 41 24.40 13.23 6.12
C GLY A 41 24.89 11.97 5.39
N VAL A 42 24.38 10.80 5.75
CA VAL A 42 24.66 9.50 5.11
C VAL A 42 23.37 8.69 5.08
N ILE A 43 23.08 8.04 3.95
CA ILE A 43 21.94 7.12 3.82
C ILE A 43 22.39 5.72 4.28
N PRO A 44 21.80 5.15 5.34
CA PRO A 44 22.13 3.80 5.80
C PRO A 44 21.76 2.72 4.77
N GLU A 45 22.40 1.55 4.84
CA GLU A 45 22.09 0.42 3.95
C GLU A 45 20.63 -0.04 4.03
N ILE A 46 20.14 -0.50 2.87
CA ILE A 46 18.73 -0.79 2.52
C ILE A 46 18.02 -1.72 3.53
N GLN A 47 18.74 -2.57 4.26
CA GLN A 47 18.13 -3.47 5.25
C GLN A 47 17.54 -2.73 6.47
N SER A 48 17.96 -1.50 6.72
CA SER A 48 17.40 -0.63 7.77
C SER A 48 16.23 0.25 7.29
N CYS A 49 15.78 0.07 6.03
CA CYS A 49 14.83 0.97 5.38
C CYS A 49 13.45 1.00 6.05
N GLY A 50 12.98 -0.08 6.70
CA GLY A 50 11.72 -0.05 7.46
C GLY A 50 11.71 1.01 8.59
N MET A 51 12.87 1.29 9.19
CA MET A 51 13.06 2.34 10.19
C MET A 51 13.20 3.75 9.57
N LEU A 52 13.78 3.86 8.37
CA LEU A 52 13.90 5.14 7.65
C LEU A 52 12.55 5.57 7.07
N ILE A 53 11.81 4.63 6.47
CA ILE A 53 10.44 4.82 5.97
C ILE A 53 9.52 5.27 7.12
N SER A 54 9.71 4.75 8.35
CA SER A 54 8.96 5.16 9.53
C SER A 54 9.47 6.43 10.22
N ARG A 55 10.63 7.00 9.89
CA ARG A 55 11.09 8.31 10.43
C ARG A 55 10.89 9.48 9.47
N LEU A 56 10.70 9.20 8.20
CA LEU A 56 10.62 10.21 7.15
C LEU A 56 9.18 10.40 6.67
N ARG A 57 8.91 11.57 6.09
CA ARG A 57 7.78 11.81 5.17
C ARG A 57 7.96 10.99 3.88
N SER A 58 8.29 9.70 4.00
CA SER A 58 8.14 8.74 2.93
C SER A 58 6.68 8.78 2.46
N PRO A 59 6.41 8.69 1.14
CA PRO A 59 5.04 8.69 0.65
C PRO A 59 4.24 7.66 1.44
N ILE A 60 3.09 8.10 1.98
CA ILE A 60 2.21 7.36 2.89
C ILE A 60 2.02 5.88 2.46
N GLY A 61 2.09 5.60 1.16
CA GLY A 61 2.02 4.25 0.59
C GLY A 61 3.09 3.26 1.08
N CYS A 62 4.35 3.67 1.24
CA CYS A 62 5.42 2.74 1.69
C CYS A 62 5.23 2.38 3.17
N ARG A 63 4.96 3.38 4.02
CA ARG A 63 4.72 3.18 5.47
C ARG A 63 3.54 2.26 5.75
N VAL A 64 2.42 2.50 5.08
CA VAL A 64 1.20 1.68 5.25
C VAL A 64 1.43 0.25 4.79
N THR A 65 2.20 0.04 3.73
CA THR A 65 2.47 -1.31 3.22
C THR A 65 3.35 -2.10 4.18
N ASP A 66 4.43 -1.49 4.68
CA ASP A 66 5.34 -2.15 5.62
C ASP A 66 4.67 -2.43 6.96
N GLU A 67 3.89 -1.49 7.49
CA GLU A 67 3.13 -1.71 8.74
C GLU A 67 2.12 -2.85 8.59
N ILE A 68 1.39 -2.91 7.47
CA ILE A 68 0.48 -4.03 7.19
C ILE A 68 1.26 -5.35 7.20
N LEU A 69 2.40 -5.43 6.53
CA LEU A 69 3.19 -6.66 6.46
C LEU A 69 3.73 -7.10 7.83
N HIS A 70 4.16 -6.16 8.67
CA HIS A 70 4.61 -6.45 10.03
C HIS A 70 3.50 -6.93 10.96
N LEU A 71 2.25 -6.52 10.73
CA LEU A 71 1.10 -6.88 11.56
C LEU A 71 0.46 -8.23 11.19
N LEU A 72 0.87 -8.83 10.08
CA LEU A 72 0.21 -10.02 9.55
C LEU A 72 0.80 -11.31 10.13
N PRO A 73 -0.05 -12.24 10.59
CA PRO A 73 0.39 -13.54 11.09
C PRO A 73 0.94 -14.43 9.96
N ASN A 74 0.43 -14.27 8.73
CA ASN A 74 0.87 -15.02 7.57
C ASN A 74 0.80 -14.17 6.30
N ILE A 75 1.97 -13.74 5.81
CA ILE A 75 2.11 -12.87 4.63
C ILE A 75 1.68 -13.62 3.36
N TRP A 76 1.97 -14.91 3.25
CA TRP A 76 1.66 -15.71 2.06
C TRP A 76 0.14 -15.86 1.85
N ASN A 77 -0.60 -16.16 2.92
CA ASN A 77 -2.06 -16.24 2.90
C ASN A 77 -2.70 -14.89 2.54
N PHE A 78 -2.17 -13.81 3.10
CA PHE A 78 -2.60 -12.45 2.78
C PHE A 78 -2.40 -12.12 1.29
N GLN A 79 -1.19 -12.32 0.76
CA GLN A 79 -0.86 -12.04 -0.64
C GLN A 79 -1.72 -12.86 -1.59
N THR A 80 -1.94 -14.15 -1.30
CA THR A 80 -2.78 -15.04 -2.10
C THR A 80 -4.22 -14.56 -2.12
N THR A 81 -4.79 -14.23 -0.96
CA THR A 81 -6.15 -13.70 -0.84
C THR A 81 -6.32 -12.38 -1.58
N LEU A 82 -5.34 -11.47 -1.47
CA LEU A 82 -5.35 -10.18 -2.16
C LEU A 82 -5.27 -10.33 -3.68
N ARG A 83 -4.47 -11.29 -4.19
CA ARG A 83 -4.43 -11.62 -5.63
C ARG A 83 -5.79 -12.15 -6.11
N CYS A 84 -6.39 -13.09 -5.39
CA CYS A 84 -7.71 -13.62 -5.71
C CYS A 84 -8.80 -12.54 -5.73
N LEU A 85 -8.80 -11.66 -4.72
CA LEU A 85 -9.75 -10.54 -4.65
C LEU A 85 -9.56 -9.57 -5.83
N ARG A 86 -8.32 -9.18 -6.14
CA ARG A 86 -8.02 -8.29 -7.28
C ARG A 86 -8.43 -8.91 -8.61
N PHE A 87 -8.16 -10.19 -8.81
CA PHE A 87 -8.57 -10.92 -10.01
C PHE A 87 -10.10 -10.96 -10.14
N GLY A 88 -10.81 -11.28 -9.05
CA GLY A 88 -12.27 -11.28 -9.02
C GLY A 88 -12.86 -9.89 -9.27
N ALA A 89 -12.27 -8.85 -8.69
CA ALA A 89 -12.70 -7.46 -8.88
C ALA A 89 -12.51 -7.00 -10.33
N LYS A 90 -11.39 -7.35 -10.96
CA LYS A 90 -11.13 -7.05 -12.39
C LYS A 90 -12.16 -7.71 -13.30
N ARG A 91 -12.46 -8.99 -13.08
CA ARG A 91 -13.45 -9.72 -13.89
C ARG A 91 -14.87 -9.20 -13.73
N ARG A 92 -15.24 -8.67 -12.56
CA ARG A 92 -16.57 -8.14 -12.27
C ARG A 92 -16.75 -6.66 -12.65
N GLY A 93 -15.74 -6.03 -13.25
CA GLY A 93 -15.80 -4.60 -13.63
C GLY A 93 -15.79 -3.61 -12.47
N VAL A 94 -15.71 -4.09 -11.23
CA VAL A 94 -15.62 -3.27 -9.99
C VAL A 94 -14.19 -2.78 -9.71
N TYR A 95 -13.24 -3.14 -10.59
CA TYR A 95 -11.88 -2.62 -10.58
C TYR A 95 -11.81 -1.42 -11.51
N SER A 96 -12.27 -0.27 -11.03
CA SER A 96 -12.04 1.00 -11.71
C SER A 96 -11.40 1.99 -10.77
N ILE A 97 -10.47 2.73 -11.36
CA ILE A 97 -9.58 3.72 -10.77
C ILE A 97 -10.39 4.72 -9.93
N GLN A 98 -9.85 5.10 -8.76
CA GLN A 98 -10.11 6.16 -7.76
C GLN A 98 -11.29 7.17 -7.90
N VAL A 99 -12.30 6.95 -8.74
CA VAL A 99 -13.32 7.92 -9.19
C VAL A 99 -14.75 7.37 -9.06
N ALA A 100 -14.95 6.10 -8.70
CA ALA A 100 -16.29 5.51 -8.66
C ALA A 100 -16.60 4.80 -7.33
N GLY A 101 -16.46 5.47 -6.17
CA GLY A 101 -16.99 5.00 -4.86
C GLY A 101 -16.55 3.60 -4.38
N PHE A 102 -15.69 2.91 -5.14
CA PHE A 102 -15.29 1.53 -4.93
C PHE A 102 -13.94 1.50 -4.20
N LEU A 103 -13.80 0.51 -3.32
CA LEU A 103 -12.60 0.28 -2.51
C LEU A 103 -11.37 0.13 -3.42
N GLY A 104 -10.58 1.21 -3.56
CA GLY A 104 -9.33 1.18 -4.30
C GLY A 104 -8.39 0.11 -3.74
N CYS A 105 -7.42 -0.35 -4.54
CA CYS A 105 -6.51 -1.46 -4.19
C CYS A 105 -5.78 -1.31 -2.84
N ARG A 106 -5.54 -0.07 -2.41
CA ARG A 106 -4.95 0.26 -1.11
C ARG A 106 -5.92 -0.05 0.04
N ASN A 107 -7.18 0.30 -0.10
CA ASN A 107 -8.21 0.04 0.91
C ASN A 107 -8.52 -1.45 1.02
N SER A 108 -8.60 -2.16 -0.11
CA SER A 108 -8.82 -3.62 -0.11
C SER A 108 -7.71 -4.41 0.59
N ALA A 109 -6.46 -3.93 0.51
CA ALA A 109 -5.34 -4.52 1.26
C ALA A 109 -5.52 -4.33 2.78
N LEU A 110 -5.94 -3.14 3.20
CA LEU A 110 -6.20 -2.81 4.60
C LEU A 110 -7.35 -3.64 5.18
N LEU A 111 -8.43 -3.79 4.43
CA LEU A 111 -9.57 -4.62 4.80
C LEU A 111 -9.20 -6.12 4.90
N ILE A 112 -8.47 -6.66 3.91
CA ILE A 112 -8.01 -8.05 3.99
C ILE A 112 -7.06 -8.25 5.16
N ALA A 113 -6.18 -7.28 5.45
CA ALA A 113 -5.27 -7.39 6.58
C ALA A 113 -6.01 -7.51 7.92
N CYS A 114 -7.12 -6.79 8.08
CA CYS A 114 -7.98 -6.90 9.26
C CYS A 114 -8.61 -8.29 9.38
N ILE A 115 -9.07 -8.87 8.27
CA ILE A 115 -9.60 -10.24 8.24
C ILE A 115 -8.50 -11.27 8.56
N CYS A 116 -7.28 -11.06 8.08
CA CYS A 116 -6.14 -11.91 8.44
C CYS A 116 -5.78 -11.83 9.93
N GLN A 117 -5.95 -10.66 10.57
CA GLN A 117 -5.79 -10.53 12.03
C GLN A 117 -6.90 -11.25 12.80
N LEU A 118 -8.15 -11.19 12.32
CA LEU A 118 -9.29 -11.88 12.93
C LEU A 118 -9.24 -13.40 12.76
N TYR A 119 -8.63 -13.89 11.68
CA TYR A 119 -8.53 -15.31 11.35
C TYR A 119 -7.08 -15.72 10.99
N PRO A 120 -6.16 -15.76 11.96
CA PRO A 120 -4.72 -15.90 11.71
C PRO A 120 -4.33 -17.23 11.02
N ASN A 121 -5.07 -18.30 11.30
CA ASN A 121 -4.80 -19.64 10.79
C ASN A 121 -5.69 -20.03 9.60
N ALA A 122 -6.50 -19.11 9.08
CA ALA A 122 -7.41 -19.42 7.99
C ALA A 122 -6.69 -19.47 6.64
N LEU A 123 -7.11 -20.42 5.80
CA LEU A 123 -6.65 -20.55 4.41
C LEU A 123 -7.21 -19.40 3.54
N PRO A 124 -6.57 -19.06 2.41
CA PRO A 124 -6.99 -17.97 1.54
C PRO A 124 -8.45 -18.04 1.08
N SER A 125 -8.99 -19.24 0.85
CA SER A 125 -10.39 -19.46 0.48
C SER A 125 -11.36 -19.06 1.59
N ILE A 126 -11.03 -19.38 2.85
CA ILE A 126 -11.81 -19.02 4.03
C ILE A 126 -11.70 -17.52 4.26
N LEU A 127 -10.50 -16.94 4.17
CA LEU A 127 -10.28 -15.50 4.31
C LEU A 127 -11.12 -14.71 3.30
N LEU A 128 -11.19 -15.14 2.04
CA LEU A 128 -12.01 -14.51 1.02
C LEU A 128 -13.52 -14.60 1.33
N SER A 129 -13.99 -15.75 1.81
CA SER A 129 -15.39 -15.92 2.23
C SER A 129 -15.73 -15.02 3.43
N ARG A 130 -14.85 -14.98 4.43
CA ARG A 130 -15.00 -14.12 5.61
C ARG A 130 -14.96 -12.65 5.27
N PHE A 131 -14.10 -12.24 4.34
CA PHE A 131 -14.03 -10.88 3.84
C PHE A 131 -15.41 -10.38 3.38
N PHE A 132 -16.06 -11.10 2.45
CA PHE A 132 -17.38 -10.69 1.98
C PHE A 132 -18.43 -10.73 3.09
N ARG A 133 -18.45 -11.78 3.91
CA ARG A 133 -19.43 -11.91 5.00
C ARG A 133 -19.33 -10.77 6.02
N VAL A 134 -18.12 -10.44 6.47
CA VAL A 134 -17.89 -9.39 7.46
C VAL A 134 -18.22 -8.03 6.89
N TYR A 135 -17.73 -7.69 5.69
CA TYR A 135 -17.93 -6.34 5.14
C TYR A 135 -19.33 -6.10 4.58
N CYS A 136 -20.08 -7.13 4.21
CA CYS A 136 -21.51 -7.00 3.92
C CYS A 136 -22.34 -6.71 5.17
N GLN A 137 -21.90 -7.14 6.36
CA GLN A 137 -22.61 -6.93 7.64
C GLN A 137 -21.98 -5.81 8.47
N TRP A 138 -20.97 -5.13 7.94
CA TRP A 138 -20.26 -4.09 8.65
C TRP A 138 -21.16 -2.87 8.84
N ARG A 139 -21.20 -2.36 10.06
CA ARG A 139 -21.98 -1.17 10.42
C ARG A 139 -21.23 0.09 10.02
N TRP A 140 -21.21 0.40 8.72
CA TRP A 140 -20.73 1.69 8.24
C TRP A 140 -21.54 2.83 8.90
N PRO A 141 -20.90 3.94 9.33
CA PRO A 141 -19.56 4.43 8.98
C PRO A 141 -18.43 4.03 9.95
N ASN A 142 -18.60 3.00 10.79
CA ASN A 142 -17.56 2.62 11.75
C ASN A 142 -16.22 2.31 11.03
N PRO A 143 -15.09 2.89 11.48
CA PRO A 143 -13.82 2.72 10.80
C PRO A 143 -13.26 1.32 11.00
N VAL A 144 -12.54 0.84 9.99
CA VAL A 144 -11.75 -0.41 10.09
C VAL A 144 -10.33 -0.03 10.51
N LEU A 145 -9.92 -0.51 11.67
CA LEU A 145 -8.62 -0.22 12.27
C LEU A 145 -7.77 -1.50 12.31
N LEU A 146 -6.51 -1.40 11.88
CA LEU A 146 -5.52 -2.49 12.00
C LEU A 146 -4.71 -2.41 13.30
N CYS A 147 -4.61 -1.21 13.86
CA CYS A 147 -3.94 -0.91 15.11
C CYS A 147 -4.72 0.20 15.83
N PRO A 148 -4.59 0.28 17.17
CA PRO A 148 -5.01 1.46 17.91
C PRO A 148 -4.35 2.71 17.33
N ILE A 149 -5.12 3.79 17.20
CA ILE A 149 -4.58 5.08 16.80
C ILE A 149 -3.64 5.53 17.93
N LYS A 150 -2.34 5.52 17.66
CA LYS A 150 -1.38 6.14 18.59
C LYS A 150 -1.57 7.64 18.48
N GLU A 151 -2.03 8.28 19.56
CA GLU A 151 -1.93 9.73 19.68
C GLU A 151 -0.45 10.09 19.63
N GLY A 152 -0.02 10.62 18.49
CA GLY A 152 1.28 11.25 18.42
C GLY A 152 1.20 12.51 19.28
N SER A 153 2.07 12.63 20.27
CA SER A 153 2.51 13.92 20.79
C SER A 153 3.18 14.71 19.66
N ARG A 154 2.39 15.15 18.68
CA ARG A 154 2.77 16.20 17.75
C ARG A 154 2.59 17.46 18.57
N GLY A 155 3.69 17.99 19.09
CA GLY A 155 3.76 19.33 19.64
C GLY A 155 3.41 20.37 18.56
N LEU A 156 2.12 20.49 18.28
CA LEU A 156 1.53 21.68 17.69
C LEU A 156 1.26 22.62 18.87
N PRO A 157 1.98 23.75 18.98
CA PRO A 157 1.64 24.74 19.98
C PRO A 157 0.22 25.24 19.69
N MET A 158 -0.59 25.29 20.74
CA MET A 158 -1.78 26.13 20.80
C MET A 158 -1.37 27.61 20.83
#